data_AF-A0A975J430-F1
#
_entry.id   AF-A0A975J430-F1
#
_cell.length_a   1.000
_cell.length_b   1.000
_cell.length_c   1.000
_cell.angle_alpha   90.00
_cell.angle_beta   90.00
_cell.angle_gamma   90.00
#
_symmetry.space_group_name_H-M   'P 1'
#
loop_
_entity.id
_entity.type
_entity.pdbx_description
1 polymer ?
#
loop_
_entity_poly.entity_id
_entity_poly.type
_entity_poly.pdbx_seq_one_letter_code
_entity_poly.pdbx_strand_id
1 'polypeptide(L)'
;MMEFSKEELEKAISLLSSTITNCEKMQLKFSEGTSQHSLLKNRIKSLYISKALLSGDKTTNYTSKDLREALHPIVSIINKTTKAQSKYEKGNSQFNRFQHIIQAMLISKTFIESQININSEL
;
A
#
# COMPACT_ATOMS: atom_id res chain seq x y z
N MET A 1 18.25 -8.16 2.54
CA MET A 1 17.11 -7.25 2.24
C MET A 1 17.25 -6.78 0.81
N MET A 2 16.16 -6.72 0.03
CA MET A 2 16.18 -5.97 -1.23
C MET A 2 16.38 -4.50 -0.87
N GLU A 3 17.47 -3.92 -1.32
CA GLU A 3 17.75 -2.49 -1.12
C GLU A 3 17.08 -1.73 -2.27
N PHE A 4 16.04 -0.97 -1.95
CA PHE A 4 15.36 -0.12 -2.93
C PHE A 4 16.11 1.19 -3.08
N SER A 5 16.21 1.69 -4.30
CA SER A 5 16.82 2.99 -4.54
C SER A 5 15.99 4.12 -3.90
N LYS A 6 16.65 5.23 -3.56
CA LYS A 6 15.98 6.43 -3.05
C LYS A 6 14.85 6.89 -3.99
N GLU A 7 15.09 6.83 -5.30
CA GLU A 7 14.10 7.22 -6.31
C GLU A 7 12.86 6.30 -6.30
N GLU A 8 13.04 4.99 -6.15
CA GLU A 8 11.92 4.05 -6.02
C GLU A 8 11.09 4.30 -4.77
N LEU A 9 11.75 4.60 -3.65
CA LEU A 9 11.06 4.94 -2.40
C LEU A 9 10.28 6.25 -2.53
N GLU A 10 10.87 7.30 -3.10
CA GLU A 10 10.20 8.58 -3.34
C GLU A 10 8.98 8.43 -4.25
N LYS A 11 9.10 7.65 -5.34
CA LYS A 11 7.97 7.34 -6.24
C LYS A 11 6.87 6.58 -5.52
N ALA A 12 7.22 5.58 -4.71
CA ALA A 12 6.26 4.81 -3.93
C ALA A 12 5.52 5.70 -2.91
N ILE A 13 6.24 6.55 -2.17
CA ILE A 13 5.66 7.50 -1.19
C ILE A 13 4.71 8.50 -1.88
N SER A 14 5.10 9.02 -3.04
CA SER A 14 4.26 9.93 -3.83
C SER A 14 2.96 9.25 -4.30
N LEU A 15 3.06 8.03 -4.83
CA LEU A 15 1.89 7.24 -5.22
C LEU A 15 0.98 6.92 -4.02
N LEU A 16 1.56 6.50 -2.89
CA LEU A 16 0.80 6.22 -1.67
C LEU A 16 0.04 7.45 -1.20
N SER A 17 0.69 8.62 -1.20
CA SER A 17 0.06 9.88 -0.79
C SER A 17 -1.16 10.23 -1.64
N SER A 18 -1.03 10.17 -2.96
CA SER A 18 -2.19 10.43 -3.86
C SER A 18 -3.28 9.37 -3.72
N THR A 19 -2.91 8.10 -3.51
CA THR A 19 -3.86 7.00 -3.32
C THR A 19 -4.64 7.15 -2.02
N ILE A 20 -3.99 7.56 -0.93
CA ILE A 20 -4.61 7.88 0.35
C ILE A 20 -5.66 8.98 0.17
N THR A 21 -5.28 10.14 -0.39
CA THR A 21 -6.20 11.26 -0.61
C THR A 21 -7.41 10.85 -1.46
N ASN A 22 -7.21 10.03 -2.49
CA ASN A 22 -8.31 9.53 -3.31
C ASN A 22 -9.22 8.56 -2.54
N CYS A 23 -8.66 7.68 -1.71
CA CYS A 23 -9.45 6.77 -0.88
C CYS A 23 -10.24 7.51 0.19
N GLU A 24 -9.67 8.53 0.84
CA GLU A 24 -10.34 9.38 1.83
C GLU A 24 -11.52 10.12 1.21
N LYS A 25 -11.30 10.79 0.06
CA LYS A 25 -12.37 11.46 -0.68
C LYS A 25 -13.48 10.49 -1.10
N MET A 26 -13.12 9.25 -1.45
CA MET A 26 -14.09 8.21 -1.80
C MET A 26 -14.85 7.70 -0.58
N GLN A 27 -14.19 7.58 0.58
CA GLN A 27 -14.80 7.10 1.81
C GLN A 27 -15.96 8.01 2.25
N LEU A 28 -15.80 9.33 2.10
CA LEU A 28 -16.84 10.31 2.40
C LEU A 28 -18.13 10.13 1.60
N LYS A 29 -18.11 9.38 0.49
CA LYS A 29 -19.30 9.10 -0.34
C LYS A 29 -20.14 7.93 0.19
N PHE A 30 -19.65 7.21 1.19
CA PHE A 30 -20.31 6.05 1.75
C PHE A 30 -20.65 6.29 3.22
N SER A 31 -21.89 5.97 3.61
CA SER A 31 -22.31 6.06 5.00
C SER A 31 -21.50 5.14 5.90
N GLU A 32 -21.23 5.59 7.13
CA GLU A 32 -20.60 4.76 8.14
C GLU A 32 -21.44 3.49 8.40
N GLY A 33 -20.76 2.38 8.72
CA GLY A 33 -21.39 1.06 8.85
C GLY A 33 -21.58 0.28 7.54
N THR A 34 -21.45 0.92 6.38
CA THR A 34 -21.48 0.20 5.09
C THR A 34 -20.19 -0.60 4.84
N SER A 35 -20.32 -1.69 4.07
CA SER A 35 -19.16 -2.51 3.69
C SER A 35 -18.09 -1.72 2.92
N GLN A 36 -18.52 -0.78 2.08
CA GLN A 36 -17.67 0.07 1.26
C GLN A 36 -16.88 1.06 2.13
N HIS A 37 -17.56 1.70 3.10
CA HIS A 37 -16.90 2.58 4.06
C HIS A 37 -15.84 1.83 4.88
N SER A 38 -16.19 0.66 5.42
CA SER A 38 -15.26 -0.19 6.19
C SER A 38 -14.08 -0.68 5.35
N LEU A 39 -14.32 -1.06 4.10
CA LEU A 39 -13.27 -1.48 3.17
C LEU A 39 -12.26 -0.35 2.91
N LEU A 40 -12.76 0.87 2.68
CA LEU A 40 -11.92 2.05 2.45
C LEU A 40 -11.15 2.44 3.72
N LYS A 41 -11.78 2.38 4.90
CA LYS A 41 -11.11 2.59 6.20
C LYS A 41 -9.90 1.67 6.37
N ASN A 42 -10.07 0.37 6.12
CA ASN A 42 -8.99 -0.61 6.24
C ASN A 42 -7.87 -0.37 5.22
N ARG A 43 -8.24 -0.03 3.98
CA ARG A 43 -7.26 0.32 2.94
C ARG A 43 -6.47 1.57 3.29
N ILE A 44 -7.14 2.64 3.74
CA ILE A 44 -6.50 3.90 4.15
C ILE A 44 -5.51 3.63 5.28
N LYS A 45 -5.91 2.90 6.34
CA LYS A 45 -5.00 2.51 7.43
C LYS A 45 -3.75 1.78 6.92
N SER A 46 -3.93 0.83 6.00
CA SER A 46 -2.81 0.04 5.43
C SER A 46 -1.84 0.89 4.61
N LEU A 47 -2.37 1.84 3.81
CA LEU A 47 -1.57 2.76 3.00
C LEU A 47 -0.81 3.76 3.88
N TYR A 48 -1.40 4.24 4.97
CA TYR A 48 -0.71 5.09 5.95
C TYR A 48 0.44 4.36 6.64
N ILE A 49 0.21 3.13 7.11
CA ILE A 49 1.27 2.29 7.70
C ILE A 49 2.41 2.11 6.70
N SER A 50 2.08 1.76 5.45
CA SER A 50 3.09 1.58 4.39
C SER A 50 3.91 2.86 4.18
N LYS A 51 3.23 4.01 4.08
CA LYS A 51 3.90 5.30 3.87
C LYS A 51 4.83 5.65 5.04
N ALA A 52 4.39 5.48 6.28
CA ALA A 52 5.19 5.76 7.47
C ALA A 52 6.47 4.91 7.49
N LEU A 53 6.35 3.60 7.23
CA LEU A 53 7.50 2.69 7.16
C LEU A 53 8.48 3.08 6.05
N LEU A 54 7.98 3.43 4.86
CA LEU A 54 8.82 3.85 3.73
C LEU A 54 9.52 5.20 3.99
N SER A 55 8.88 6.11 4.72
CA SER A 55 9.47 7.40 5.11
C SER A 55 10.44 7.29 6.29
N GLY A 56 10.59 6.11 6.89
CA GLY A 56 11.40 5.93 8.09
C GLY A 56 10.83 6.66 9.30
N ASP A 57 9.52 6.94 9.30
CA ASP A 57 8.85 7.61 10.40
C ASP A 57 8.73 6.66 11.60
N LYS A 58 9.50 6.94 12.65
CA LYS A 58 9.54 6.16 13.90
C LYS A 58 8.62 6.72 14.99
N THR A 59 7.81 7.74 14.68
CA THR A 59 6.94 8.36 15.69
C THR A 59 5.78 7.45 16.11
N THR A 60 5.40 6.49 15.27
CA THR A 60 4.32 5.55 15.53
C THR A 60 4.84 4.12 15.53
N ASN A 61 4.77 3.46 16.69
CA ASN A 61 5.03 2.03 16.79
C ASN A 61 3.76 1.25 16.45
N TYR A 62 3.79 0.50 15.34
CA TYR A 62 2.68 -0.37 14.95
C TYR A 62 2.78 -1.72 15.64
N THR A 63 1.65 -2.24 16.15
CA THR A 63 1.63 -3.59 16.72
C THR A 63 1.77 -4.64 15.63
N SER A 64 2.22 -5.85 15.98
CA SER A 64 2.27 -6.97 15.05
C SER A 64 0.89 -7.30 14.45
N LYS A 65 -0.19 -7.01 15.19
CA LYS A 65 -1.57 -7.11 14.68
C LYS A 65 -1.85 -6.07 13.60
N ASP A 66 -1.53 -4.79 13.84
CA ASP A 66 -1.73 -3.72 12.86
C ASP A 66 -1.00 -4.01 11.54
N LEU A 67 0.24 -4.48 11.63
CA LEU A 67 1.07 -4.81 10.47
C LEU A 67 0.49 -5.99 9.68
N ARG A 68 0.06 -7.06 10.36
CA ARG A 68 -0.59 -8.22 9.70
C ARG A 68 -1.92 -7.83 9.05
N GLU A 69 -2.72 -7.01 9.72
CA GLU A 69 -3.97 -6.48 9.15
C GLU A 69 -3.70 -5.60 7.91
N ALA A 70 -2.62 -4.81 7.93
CA ALA A 70 -2.23 -3.97 6.80
C ALA A 70 -1.79 -4.75 5.56
N LEU A 71 -1.28 -5.98 5.72
CA LEU A 71 -0.90 -6.81 4.57
C LEU A 71 -2.10 -7.17 3.69
N HIS A 72 -3.27 -7.41 4.26
CA HIS A 72 -4.41 -7.90 3.48
C HIS A 72 -4.85 -6.90 2.38
N PRO A 73 -5.05 -5.59 2.67
CA PRO A 73 -5.38 -4.64 1.61
C PRO A 73 -4.26 -4.44 0.60
N ILE A 74 -2.98 -4.44 1.03
CA ILE A 74 -1.83 -4.28 0.13
C ILE A 74 -1.75 -5.45 -0.87
N VAL A 75 -1.81 -6.69 -0.38
CA VAL A 75 -1.83 -7.90 -1.23
C VAL A 75 -3.05 -7.90 -2.16
N SER A 76 -4.23 -7.49 -1.66
CA SER A 76 -5.41 -7.38 -2.51
C SER A 76 -5.23 -6.35 -3.63
N ILE A 77 -4.57 -5.21 -3.38
CA ILE A 77 -4.32 -4.20 -4.42
C ILE A 77 -3.36 -4.78 -5.46
N ILE A 78 -2.27 -5.43 -5.05
CA ILE A 78 -1.33 -6.11 -5.96
C ILE A 78 -2.10 -7.07 -6.87
N ASN A 79 -2.81 -8.05 -6.31
CA ASN A 79 -3.49 -9.09 -7.08
C ASN A 79 -4.51 -8.51 -8.08
N LYS A 80 -5.34 -7.55 -7.63
CA LYS A 80 -6.35 -6.92 -8.49
C LYS A 80 -5.72 -6.07 -9.59
N THR A 81 -4.63 -5.37 -9.28
CA THR A 81 -3.94 -4.49 -10.22
C THR A 81 -3.15 -5.29 -11.25
N THR A 82 -2.46 -6.36 -10.83
CA THR A 82 -1.79 -7.30 -11.73
C THR A 82 -2.79 -7.97 -12.68
N LYS A 83 -3.98 -8.37 -12.17
CA LYS A 83 -5.04 -8.93 -13.03
C LYS A 83 -5.61 -7.90 -14.02
N ALA A 84 -5.66 -6.62 -13.66
CA ALA A 84 -6.04 -5.55 -14.58
C ALA A 84 -4.95 -5.29 -15.61
N GLN A 85 -3.69 -5.24 -15.18
CA GLN A 85 -2.51 -5.04 -16.03
C GLN A 85 -2.39 -6.10 -17.12
N SER A 86 -2.66 -7.37 -16.79
CA SER A 86 -2.53 -8.50 -17.73
C SER A 86 -3.47 -8.42 -18.94
N LYS A 87 -4.39 -7.45 -18.97
CA LYS A 87 -5.28 -7.17 -20.12
C LYS A 87 -4.65 -6.26 -21.17
N TYR A 88 -3.46 -5.73 -20.90
CA TYR A 88 -2.76 -4.78 -21.76
C TYR A 88 -1.39 -5.33 -22.13
N GLU A 89 -0.94 -5.00 -23.34
CA GLU A 89 0.41 -5.35 -23.80
C GLU A 89 1.48 -4.51 -23.10
N LYS A 90 2.68 -5.09 -22.96
CA LYS A 90 3.83 -4.38 -22.42
C LYS A 90 4.16 -3.17 -23.31
N GLY A 91 4.36 -2.01 -22.70
CA GLY A 91 4.56 -0.74 -23.40
C GLY A 91 3.29 0.09 -23.57
N ASN A 92 2.10 -0.49 -23.36
CA ASN A 92 0.86 0.29 -23.31
C ASN A 92 0.86 1.26 -22.12
N SER A 93 0.27 2.45 -22.28
CA SER A 93 0.19 3.46 -21.22
C SER A 93 -0.50 2.96 -19.96
N GLN A 94 -1.58 2.17 -20.10
CA GLN A 94 -2.30 1.56 -18.98
C GLN A 94 -1.48 0.45 -18.32
N PHE A 95 -0.78 -0.36 -19.11
CA PHE A 95 0.15 -1.36 -18.58
C PHE A 95 1.21 -0.70 -17.68
N ASN A 96 1.83 0.38 -18.16
CA ASN A 96 2.86 1.12 -17.43
C ASN A 96 2.31 1.79 -16.17
N ARG A 97 1.10 2.37 -16.25
CA ARG A 97 0.42 2.93 -15.08
C ARG A 97 0.19 1.88 -13.99
N PHE A 98 -0.32 0.70 -14.36
CA PHE A 98 -0.50 -0.38 -13.40
C PHE A 98 0.82 -0.92 -12.86
N GLN A 99 1.87 -0.95 -13.68
CA GLN A 99 3.21 -1.35 -13.25
C GLN A 99 3.70 -0.48 -12.08
N HIS A 100 3.55 0.84 -12.19
CA HIS A 100 3.96 1.76 -11.12
C HIS A 100 3.17 1.52 -9.82
N ILE A 101 1.88 1.22 -9.93
CA ILE A 101 1.04 0.88 -8.76
C ILE A 101 1.51 -0.41 -8.12
N ILE A 102 1.73 -1.45 -8.93
CA ILE A 102 2.17 -2.77 -8.44
C ILE A 102 3.54 -2.64 -7.75
N GLN A 103 4.49 -1.91 -8.34
CA GLN A 103 5.83 -1.71 -7.76
C GLN A 103 5.76 -1.02 -6.39
N ALA A 104 5.00 0.07 -6.27
CA ALA A 104 4.84 0.76 -5.00
C ALA A 104 4.21 -0.13 -3.91
N MET A 105 3.22 -0.96 -4.27
CA MET A 105 2.60 -1.89 -3.33
C MET A 105 3.52 -3.06 -2.95
N LEU A 106 4.38 -3.53 -3.86
CA LEU A 106 5.38 -4.57 -3.57
C LEU A 106 6.46 -4.06 -2.61
N ILE A 107 6.93 -2.81 -2.80
CA ILE A 107 7.82 -2.14 -1.86
C ILE A 107 7.14 -2.05 -0.49
N SER A 108 5.90 -1.54 -0.45
CA SER A 108 5.09 -1.43 0.77
C SER A 108 4.96 -2.76 1.51
N LYS A 109 4.64 -3.84 0.78
CA LYS A 109 4.56 -5.21 1.32
C LYS A 109 5.89 -5.63 1.95
N THR A 110 7.00 -5.41 1.26
CA THR A 110 8.34 -5.79 1.73
C THR A 110 8.71 -5.09 3.04
N PHE A 111 8.38 -3.80 3.17
CA PHE A 111 8.62 -3.03 4.41
C PHE A 111 7.74 -3.52 5.56
N ILE A 112 6.45 -3.79 5.31
CA ILE A 112 5.55 -4.34 6.34
C ILE A 112 6.04 -5.71 6.81
N GLU A 113 6.40 -6.61 5.89
CA GLU A 113 6.92 -7.95 6.23
C GLU A 113 8.23 -7.87 7.02
N SER A 114 9.13 -6.97 6.63
CA SER A 114 10.37 -6.73 7.37
C SER A 114 10.11 -6.23 8.79
N GLN A 115 9.15 -5.31 8.96
CA GLN A 115 8.78 -4.81 10.29
C GLN A 115 8.12 -5.89 11.16
N ILE A 116 7.31 -6.79 10.57
CA ILE A 116 6.73 -7.93 11.31
C ILE A 116 7.83 -8.84 11.83
N ASN A 117 8.84 -9.14 11.01
CA ASN A 117 9.94 -10.01 11.40
C ASN A 117 10.74 -9.39 12.56
N ILE A 118 11.05 -8.10 12.48
CA ILE A 118 11.71 -7.36 13.57
C ILE A 118 10.88 -7.45 14.87
N ASN A 119 9.56 -7.25 14.79
CA ASN A 119 8.68 -7.34 15.95
C ASN A 119 8.50 -8.78 16.50
N SER A 120 8.87 -9.82 15.75
CA SER A 120 8.79 -11.21 16.20
C SER A 120 10.07 -11.73 16.87
N GLU A 121 11.17 -11.00 16.71
CA GLU A 121 12.47 -11.29 17.33
C GLU A 121 12.66 -10.57 18.68
N LEU A 122 11.72 -9.68 19.04
CA LEU A 122 11.64 -8.95 20.31
C LEU A 122 10.64 -9.60 21.27
#